data_AF-A0A1A0WX89-F1
#
_entry.id   AF-A0A1A0WX89-F1
#
_cell.length_a   1.000
_cell.length_b   1.000
_cell.length_c   1.000
_cell.angle_alpha   90.00
_cell.angle_beta   90.00
_cell.angle_gamma   90.00
#
_symmetry.space_group_name_H-M   'P 1'
#
loop_
_entity.id
_entity.type
_entity.pdbx_description
1 polymer ?
#
loop_
_entity_poly.entity_id
_entity_poly.type
_entity_poly.pdbx_seq_one_letter_code
_entity_poly.pdbx_strand_id
1 'polypeptide(L)'
;MPDQIGATEIRFVTEAGDETISQVRDHSISSMARAQPVRLPPSHAGQRHYPGLFWTRTTADHVVYESLLERDRILLADFDPEVVWITAQPFWITGDDRGTGRRHCPDLLLTRADGSYLVVDVKNPRIAQKDEVKAVFTWTKVVSKRLSADYEVWTGEDSALINNIRFASQARRESRAALFQTVLERFPEELSIAHAEATLAAERIARPRHIVLELLWTGTFTADLTRPFGDNTLIHRAEAV
;
A
#
# COMPACT_ATOMS: atom_id res chain seq x y z
N MET A 1 -19.41 -29.81 -12.33
CA MET A 1 -18.01 -29.42 -12.59
C MET A 1 -17.26 -29.51 -11.27
N PRO A 2 -16.06 -30.12 -11.21
CA PRO A 2 -15.20 -30.02 -10.03
C PRO A 2 -14.92 -28.53 -9.73
N ASP A 3 -14.69 -28.19 -8.46
CA ASP A 3 -14.29 -26.84 -8.04
C ASP A 3 -12.91 -26.48 -8.62
N GLN A 4 -12.88 -26.03 -9.88
CA GLN A 4 -11.66 -25.67 -10.61
C GLN A 4 -10.90 -24.54 -9.93
N ILE A 5 -11.60 -23.55 -9.38
CA ILE A 5 -10.98 -22.45 -8.63
C ILE A 5 -10.35 -23.00 -7.35
N GLY A 6 -11.06 -23.84 -6.60
CA GLY A 6 -10.49 -24.49 -5.41
C GLY A 6 -9.32 -25.42 -5.73
N ALA A 7 -9.20 -25.96 -6.94
CA ALA A 7 -8.07 -26.79 -7.38
C ALA A 7 -6.87 -25.97 -7.91
N THR A 8 -7.02 -24.65 -8.04
CA THR A 8 -5.93 -23.77 -8.47
C THR A 8 -4.78 -23.88 -7.49
N GLU A 9 -3.57 -24.09 -7.99
CA GLU A 9 -2.35 -24.15 -7.19
C GLU A 9 -2.04 -22.76 -6.66
N ILE A 10 -1.64 -22.70 -5.38
CA ILE A 10 -1.08 -21.52 -4.76
C ILE A 10 0.30 -21.85 -4.20
N ARG A 11 1.30 -21.03 -4.53
CA ARG A 11 2.66 -21.15 -4.00
C ARG A 11 3.05 -19.85 -3.30
N PHE A 12 3.51 -19.94 -2.06
CA PHE A 12 3.97 -18.80 -1.28
C PHE A 12 5.17 -19.16 -0.41
N VAL A 13 5.86 -18.14 0.09
CA VAL A 13 6.95 -18.29 1.06
C VAL A 13 6.44 -17.78 2.39
N THR A 14 6.47 -18.60 3.44
CA THR A 14 6.00 -18.21 4.77
C THR A 14 6.83 -17.04 5.33
N GLU A 15 6.36 -16.38 6.38
CA GLU A 15 7.16 -15.37 7.10
C GLU A 15 8.53 -15.91 7.55
N ALA A 16 8.58 -17.21 7.90
CA ALA A 16 9.80 -17.92 8.28
C ALA A 16 10.74 -18.28 7.10
N GLY A 17 10.30 -18.12 5.85
CA GLY A 17 11.08 -18.42 4.66
C GLY A 17 10.83 -19.80 4.04
N ASP A 18 9.84 -20.55 4.52
CA ASP A 18 9.53 -21.88 4.00
C ASP A 18 8.65 -21.80 2.75
N GLU A 19 9.03 -22.50 1.69
CA GLU A 19 8.17 -22.61 0.50
C GLU A 19 6.99 -23.54 0.76
N THR A 20 5.78 -23.05 0.49
CA THR A 20 4.54 -23.83 0.53
C THR A 20 3.94 -23.88 -0.86
N ILE A 21 3.52 -25.08 -1.29
CA ILE A 21 2.74 -25.31 -2.50
C ILE A 21 1.50 -26.09 -2.09
N SER A 22 0.33 -25.57 -2.45
CA SER A 22 -0.96 -26.13 -2.04
C SER A 22 -2.05 -25.72 -3.02
N GLN A 23 -3.32 -25.89 -2.65
CA GLN A 23 -4.47 -25.47 -3.44
C GLN A 23 -5.23 -24.34 -2.75
N VAL A 24 -5.88 -23.49 -3.54
CA VAL A 24 -6.71 -22.38 -3.05
C VAL A 24 -7.77 -22.82 -2.03
N ARG A 25 -8.32 -24.04 -2.16
CA ARG A 25 -9.32 -24.57 -1.22
C ARG A 25 -8.80 -24.80 0.21
N ASP A 26 -7.49 -24.96 0.38
CA ASP A 26 -6.86 -25.34 1.64
C ASP A 26 -6.34 -24.11 2.42
N HIS A 27 -6.53 -22.90 1.87
CA HIS A 27 -5.97 -21.67 2.42
C HIS A 27 -7.02 -20.56 2.53
N SER A 28 -6.78 -19.66 3.50
CA SER A 28 -7.35 -18.31 3.52
C SER A 28 -6.24 -17.33 3.17
N ILE A 29 -6.59 -16.15 2.64
CA ILE A 29 -5.61 -15.11 2.31
C ILE A 29 -4.72 -14.74 3.51
N SER A 30 -5.25 -14.86 4.73
CA SER A 30 -4.53 -14.57 5.98
C SER A 30 -3.25 -15.38 6.16
N SER A 31 -3.17 -16.60 5.62
CA SER A 31 -1.94 -17.42 5.69
C SER A 31 -0.78 -16.84 4.87
N MET A 32 -1.06 -15.90 3.97
CA MET A 32 -0.08 -15.21 3.13
C MET A 32 0.05 -13.73 3.48
N ALA A 33 -0.69 -13.23 4.48
CA ALA A 33 -0.72 -11.82 4.85
C ALA A 33 0.67 -11.28 5.19
N ARG A 34 1.55 -12.12 5.75
CA ARG A 34 2.94 -11.80 6.11
C ARG A 34 3.96 -12.66 5.35
N ALA A 35 3.58 -13.16 4.17
CA ALA A 35 4.47 -13.96 3.34
C ALA A 35 5.70 -13.15 2.92
N GLN A 36 6.83 -13.83 2.70
CA GLN A 36 7.95 -13.22 2.00
C GLN A 36 7.66 -13.15 0.49
N PRO A 37 8.27 -12.21 -0.26
CA PRO A 37 8.11 -12.14 -1.70
C PRO A 37 8.47 -13.47 -2.39
N VAL A 38 7.54 -14.04 -3.16
CA VAL A 38 7.76 -15.33 -3.85
C VAL A 38 8.72 -15.25 -5.04
N ARG A 39 9.04 -14.04 -5.45
CA ARG A 39 10.04 -13.74 -6.45
C ARG A 39 10.71 -12.43 -6.05
N LEU A 40 11.92 -12.22 -6.55
CA LEU A 40 12.59 -10.92 -6.48
C LEU A 40 12.77 -10.42 -7.91
N PRO A 41 12.59 -9.12 -8.17
CA PRO A 41 12.83 -8.56 -9.49
C PRO A 41 14.29 -8.79 -9.90
N PRO A 42 14.53 -9.26 -11.15
CA PRO A 42 15.88 -9.31 -11.67
C PRO A 42 16.42 -7.89 -11.88
N SER A 43 17.74 -7.74 -11.75
CA SER A 43 18.47 -6.50 -12.05
C SER A 43 19.49 -6.76 -13.16
N HIS A 44 19.39 -6.04 -14.27
CA HIS A 44 20.33 -6.17 -15.39
C HIS A 44 20.52 -4.85 -16.16
N ALA A 45 21.64 -4.72 -16.87
CA ALA A 45 21.93 -3.54 -17.69
C ALA A 45 20.84 -3.32 -18.76
N GLY A 46 20.45 -2.05 -18.99
CA GLY A 46 19.45 -1.67 -19.99
C GLY A 46 17.99 -1.91 -19.58
N GLN A 47 17.72 -2.29 -18.33
CA GLN A 47 16.36 -2.47 -17.82
C GLN A 47 15.59 -1.14 -17.83
N ARG A 48 14.38 -1.15 -18.39
CA ARG A 48 13.51 0.03 -18.48
C ARG A 48 12.71 0.26 -17.20
N HIS A 49 12.52 -0.78 -16.41
CA HIS A 49 11.81 -0.72 -15.14
C HIS A 49 12.82 -0.47 -14.02
N TYR A 50 12.38 0.19 -12.96
CA TYR A 50 13.23 0.59 -11.84
C TYR A 50 12.86 -0.25 -10.62
N PRO A 51 13.41 -1.46 -10.46
CA PRO A 51 13.18 -2.25 -9.26
C PRO A 51 13.89 -1.63 -8.05
N GLY A 52 13.36 -1.84 -6.86
CA GLY A 52 13.96 -1.32 -5.64
C GLY A 52 13.28 -1.79 -4.37
N LEU A 53 13.79 -1.23 -3.27
CA LEU A 53 13.29 -1.44 -1.91
C LEU A 53 12.74 -0.11 -1.40
N PHE A 54 11.48 -0.09 -0.96
CA PHE A 54 10.83 1.09 -0.41
C PHE A 54 10.56 0.88 1.08
N TRP A 55 11.23 1.64 1.95
CA TRP A 55 10.95 1.58 3.38
C TRP A 55 9.55 2.14 3.67
N THR A 56 8.73 1.35 4.36
CA THR A 56 7.39 1.71 4.81
C THR A 56 7.35 1.81 6.34
N ARG A 57 6.63 2.80 6.86
CA ARG A 57 6.36 2.91 8.30
C ARG A 57 5.41 1.81 8.76
N THR A 58 4.45 1.47 7.92
CA THR A 58 3.38 0.49 8.16
C THR A 58 3.91 -0.90 8.46
N THR A 59 4.92 -1.37 7.72
CA THR A 59 5.56 -2.68 8.00
C THR A 59 6.83 -2.56 8.84
N ALA A 60 7.31 -1.34 9.10
CA ALA A 60 8.61 -1.05 9.68
C ALA A 60 9.80 -1.67 8.91
N ASP A 61 9.63 -2.00 7.64
CA ASP A 61 10.65 -2.61 6.77
C ASP A 61 10.50 -2.16 5.31
N HIS A 62 11.36 -2.68 4.45
CA HIS A 62 11.35 -2.45 3.01
C HIS A 62 10.38 -3.38 2.30
N VAL A 63 9.55 -2.79 1.46
CA VAL A 63 8.70 -3.49 0.50
C VAL A 63 9.35 -3.43 -0.88
N VAL A 64 9.50 -4.59 -1.52
CA VAL A 64 10.07 -4.68 -2.87
C VAL A 64 9.07 -4.20 -3.93
N TYR A 65 9.58 -3.54 -4.96
CA TYR A 65 8.80 -3.15 -6.14
C TYR A 65 9.62 -3.33 -7.41
N GLU A 66 8.95 -3.56 -8.54
CA GLU A 66 9.57 -3.72 -9.87
C GLU A 66 9.39 -2.49 -10.76
N SER A 67 8.41 -1.64 -10.45
CA SER A 67 8.11 -0.43 -11.22
C SER A 67 7.85 0.80 -10.34
N LEU A 68 8.05 2.00 -10.91
CA LEU A 68 7.72 3.24 -10.19
C LEU A 68 6.23 3.36 -9.87
N LEU A 69 5.36 2.71 -10.66
CA LEU A 69 3.93 2.67 -10.42
C LEU A 69 3.63 1.81 -9.18
N GLU A 70 4.26 0.64 -9.04
CA GLU A 70 4.15 -0.17 -7.82
C GLU A 70 4.65 0.58 -6.59
N ARG A 71 5.80 1.27 -6.70
CA ARG A 71 6.31 2.14 -5.63
C ARG A 71 5.28 3.19 -5.21
N ASP A 72 4.56 3.77 -6.17
CA ASP A 72 3.55 4.79 -5.88
C ASP A 72 2.32 4.19 -5.20
N ARG A 73 1.91 2.97 -5.54
CA ARG A 73 0.85 2.25 -4.80
C ARG A 73 1.28 1.86 -3.38
N ILE A 74 2.54 1.47 -3.18
CA ILE A 74 3.13 1.21 -1.86
C ILE A 74 3.15 2.50 -1.03
N LEU A 75 3.54 3.63 -1.63
CA LEU A 75 3.54 4.93 -0.96
C LEU A 75 2.13 5.31 -0.47
N LEU A 76 1.10 5.10 -1.30
CA LEU A 76 -0.28 5.32 -0.91
C LEU A 76 -0.73 4.37 0.21
N ALA A 77 -0.39 3.08 0.11
CA ALA A 77 -0.70 2.10 1.15
C ALA A 77 -0.01 2.44 2.48
N ASP A 78 1.21 2.97 2.46
CA ASP A 78 1.96 3.34 3.67
C ASP A 78 1.44 4.66 4.31
N PHE A 79 0.69 5.45 3.55
CA PHE A 79 0.05 6.68 4.03
C PHE A 79 -1.37 6.45 4.55
N ASP A 80 -2.05 5.41 4.07
CA ASP A 80 -3.42 5.08 4.42
C ASP A 80 -3.51 4.49 5.85
N PRO A 81 -4.14 5.17 6.82
CA PRO A 81 -4.23 4.69 8.20
C PRO A 81 -5.05 3.40 8.33
N GLU A 82 -5.88 3.07 7.33
CA GLU A 82 -6.64 1.82 7.30
C GLU A 82 -5.77 0.62 6.89
N VAL A 83 -4.54 0.83 6.39
CA VAL A 83 -3.62 -0.26 6.05
C VAL A 83 -2.65 -0.50 7.20
N VAL A 84 -2.60 -1.74 7.70
CA VAL A 84 -1.78 -2.13 8.84
C VAL A 84 -0.64 -3.08 8.48
N TRP A 85 -0.63 -3.63 7.26
CA TRP A 85 0.48 -4.43 6.74
C TRP A 85 0.49 -4.44 5.21
N ILE A 86 1.69 -4.47 4.62
CA ILE A 86 1.92 -4.46 3.17
C ILE A 86 2.86 -5.62 2.81
N THR A 87 2.37 -6.56 2.00
CA THR A 87 3.17 -7.68 1.50
C THR A 87 3.30 -7.59 -0.01
N ALA A 88 4.53 -7.53 -0.51
CA ALA A 88 4.80 -7.53 -1.94
C ALA A 88 4.93 -8.94 -2.49
N GLN A 89 4.37 -9.17 -3.66
CA GLN A 89 4.48 -10.42 -4.43
C GLN A 89 4.16 -11.64 -3.53
N PRO A 90 2.96 -11.68 -2.92
CA PRO A 90 2.66 -12.54 -1.78
C PRO A 90 2.59 -14.02 -2.15
N PHE A 91 2.17 -14.35 -3.38
CA PHE A 91 1.98 -15.72 -3.84
C PHE A 91 1.90 -15.83 -5.36
N TRP A 92 2.27 -17.00 -5.90
CA TRP A 92 1.93 -17.42 -7.25
C TRP A 92 0.59 -18.15 -7.25
N ILE A 93 -0.26 -17.86 -8.23
CA ILE A 93 -1.43 -18.67 -8.59
C ILE A 93 -1.18 -19.33 -9.94
N THR A 94 -1.42 -20.63 -10.04
CA THR A 94 -1.30 -21.40 -11.28
C THR A 94 -2.52 -22.32 -11.44
N GLY A 95 -3.23 -22.23 -12.57
CA GLY A 95 -4.44 -23.03 -12.76
C GLY A 95 -5.08 -22.89 -14.13
N ASP A 96 -6.19 -23.60 -14.32
CA ASP A 96 -7.01 -23.49 -15.52
C ASP A 96 -8.08 -22.40 -15.36
N ASP A 97 -8.16 -21.51 -16.35
CA ASP A 97 -9.28 -20.59 -16.54
C ASP A 97 -10.01 -20.95 -17.83
N ARG A 98 -11.04 -21.79 -17.70
CA ARG A 98 -11.94 -22.19 -18.80
C ARG A 98 -11.17 -22.75 -20.02
N GLY A 99 -10.21 -23.63 -19.77
CA GLY A 99 -9.37 -24.25 -20.79
C GLY A 99 -8.10 -23.46 -21.15
N THR A 100 -7.87 -22.30 -20.53
CA THR A 100 -6.63 -21.54 -20.67
C THR A 100 -5.79 -21.70 -19.41
N GLY A 101 -4.62 -22.33 -19.52
CA GLY A 101 -3.66 -22.36 -18.42
C GLY A 101 -3.15 -20.95 -18.10
N ARG A 102 -3.26 -20.54 -16.84
CA ARG A 102 -2.81 -19.24 -16.34
C ARG A 102 -1.82 -19.40 -15.20
N ARG A 103 -0.87 -18.48 -15.15
CA ARG A 103 0.02 -18.27 -14.01
C ARG A 103 0.14 -16.78 -13.77
N HIS A 104 -0.03 -16.36 -12.51
CA HIS A 104 -0.01 -14.95 -12.13
C HIS A 104 0.53 -14.78 -10.71
N CYS A 105 1.15 -13.65 -10.42
CA CYS A 105 1.61 -13.25 -9.09
C CYS A 105 1.09 -11.83 -8.86
N PRO A 106 0.15 -11.61 -7.92
CA PRO A 106 -0.30 -10.27 -7.58
C PRO A 106 0.84 -9.39 -7.08
N ASP A 107 0.75 -8.08 -7.29
CA ASP A 107 1.83 -7.17 -6.90
C ASP A 107 1.86 -6.92 -5.39
N LEU A 108 0.70 -6.73 -4.75
CA LEU A 108 0.59 -6.49 -3.31
C LEU A 108 -0.56 -7.27 -2.67
N LEU A 109 -0.42 -7.55 -1.38
CA LEU A 109 -1.47 -7.93 -0.45
C LEU A 109 -1.45 -6.96 0.74
N LEU A 110 -2.54 -6.23 0.91
CA LEU A 110 -2.73 -5.27 2.00
C LEU A 110 -3.61 -5.90 3.08
N THR A 111 -3.18 -5.82 4.33
CA THR A 111 -4.03 -6.11 5.50
C THR A 111 -4.60 -4.80 6.01
N ARG A 112 -5.91 -4.74 6.20
CA ARG A 112 -6.59 -3.54 6.69
C ARG A 112 -6.90 -3.60 8.19
N ALA A 113 -7.09 -2.45 8.81
CA ALA A 113 -7.36 -2.30 10.25
C ALA A 113 -8.65 -3.02 10.69
N ASP A 114 -9.65 -3.10 9.79
CA ASP A 114 -10.90 -3.84 10.00
C ASP A 114 -10.75 -5.38 9.92
N GLY A 115 -9.54 -5.88 9.64
CA GLY A 115 -9.24 -7.30 9.47
C GLY A 115 -9.53 -7.84 8.06
N SER A 116 -9.99 -7.01 7.13
CA SER A 116 -10.15 -7.38 5.73
C SER A 116 -8.79 -7.35 4.99
N TYR A 117 -8.78 -7.97 3.80
CA TYR A 117 -7.58 -8.09 2.98
C TYR A 117 -7.87 -7.60 1.57
N LEU A 118 -6.91 -6.91 0.97
CA LEU A 118 -6.97 -6.45 -0.42
C LEU A 118 -5.79 -6.98 -1.21
N VAL A 119 -6.07 -7.80 -2.22
CA VAL A 119 -5.09 -8.17 -3.25
C VAL A 119 -5.07 -7.08 -4.32
N VAL A 120 -3.88 -6.58 -4.66
CA VAL A 120 -3.71 -5.49 -5.63
C VAL A 120 -2.83 -5.95 -6.78
N ASP A 121 -3.32 -5.75 -8.00
CA ASP A 121 -2.52 -5.76 -9.22
C ASP A 121 -2.29 -4.32 -9.70
N VAL A 122 -1.04 -3.95 -9.91
CA VAL A 122 -0.63 -2.62 -10.38
C VAL A 122 -0.35 -2.69 -11.88
N LYS A 123 -1.07 -1.88 -12.66
CA LYS A 123 -0.90 -1.92 -14.12
C LYS A 123 -1.02 -0.58 -14.79
N ASN A 124 -0.14 -0.32 -15.76
CA ASN A 124 -0.28 0.84 -16.63
C ASN A 124 -1.70 0.82 -17.27
N PRO A 125 -2.43 1.94 -17.27
CA PRO A 125 -3.82 1.99 -17.70
C PRO A 125 -4.00 1.55 -19.15
N ARG A 126 -3.04 1.84 -20.04
CA ARG A 126 -3.10 1.40 -21.45
C ARG A 126 -2.96 -0.12 -21.58
N ILE A 127 -2.12 -0.74 -20.74
CA ILE A 127 -1.91 -2.19 -20.75
C ILE A 127 -3.08 -2.91 -20.08
N ALA A 128 -3.64 -2.34 -19.01
CA ALA A 128 -4.81 -2.87 -18.31
C ALA A 128 -6.05 -3.02 -19.21
N GLN A 129 -6.11 -2.29 -20.33
CA GLN A 129 -7.23 -2.37 -21.26
C GLN A 129 -7.18 -3.56 -22.23
N LYS A 130 -6.04 -4.25 -22.36
CA LYS A 130 -5.91 -5.41 -23.25
C LYS A 130 -6.72 -6.59 -22.75
N ASP A 131 -7.43 -7.28 -23.65
CA ASP A 131 -8.35 -8.37 -23.30
C ASP A 131 -7.65 -9.53 -22.58
N GLU A 132 -6.45 -9.90 -23.04
CA GLU A 132 -5.61 -10.92 -22.40
C GLU A 132 -5.27 -10.58 -20.94
N VAL A 133 -5.03 -9.31 -20.64
CA VAL A 133 -4.70 -8.80 -19.31
C VAL A 133 -5.95 -8.75 -18.43
N LYS A 134 -7.07 -8.25 -18.97
CA LYS A 134 -8.38 -8.25 -18.29
C LYS A 134 -8.83 -9.65 -17.91
N ALA A 135 -8.56 -10.64 -18.76
CA ALA A 135 -8.90 -12.03 -18.47
C ALA A 135 -8.10 -12.57 -17.28
N VAL A 136 -6.80 -12.26 -17.18
CA VAL A 136 -5.98 -12.60 -16.01
C VAL A 136 -6.56 -11.93 -14.75
N PHE A 137 -6.84 -10.62 -14.79
CA PHE A 137 -7.39 -9.92 -13.61
C PHE A 137 -8.76 -10.43 -13.19
N THR A 138 -9.61 -10.79 -14.15
CA THR A 138 -10.93 -11.39 -13.85
C THR A 138 -10.76 -12.73 -13.15
N TRP A 139 -9.83 -13.56 -13.61
CA TRP A 139 -9.51 -14.83 -12.98
C TRP A 139 -8.91 -14.65 -11.58
N THR A 140 -7.91 -13.76 -11.43
CA THR A 140 -7.31 -13.42 -10.14
C THR A 140 -8.36 -12.92 -9.14
N LYS A 141 -9.30 -12.06 -9.57
CA LYS A 141 -10.42 -11.60 -8.73
C LYS A 141 -11.26 -12.75 -8.17
N VAL A 142 -11.55 -13.76 -8.99
CA VAL A 142 -12.32 -14.94 -8.56
C VAL A 142 -11.52 -15.76 -7.55
N VAL A 143 -10.22 -15.95 -7.78
CA VAL A 143 -9.33 -16.64 -6.83
C VAL A 143 -9.21 -15.87 -5.50
N SER A 144 -8.97 -14.56 -5.54
CA SER A 144 -8.91 -13.70 -4.35
C SER A 144 -10.19 -13.77 -3.53
N LYS A 145 -11.35 -13.70 -4.20
CA LYS A 145 -12.65 -13.84 -3.52
C LYS A 145 -12.79 -15.22 -2.85
N ARG A 146 -12.30 -16.29 -3.48
CA ARG A 146 -12.29 -17.64 -2.88
C ARG A 146 -11.41 -17.70 -1.63
N LEU A 147 -10.32 -16.95 -1.61
CA LEU A 147 -9.42 -16.78 -0.46
C LEU A 147 -9.95 -15.80 0.60
N SER A 148 -11.16 -15.25 0.43
CA SER A 148 -11.78 -14.24 1.30
C SER A 148 -11.03 -12.90 1.33
N ALA A 149 -10.56 -12.46 0.16
CA ALA A 149 -9.94 -11.15 -0.04
C ALA A 149 -10.71 -10.33 -1.08
N ASP A 150 -10.72 -9.01 -0.89
CA ASP A 150 -11.05 -8.05 -1.93
C ASP A 150 -9.97 -8.05 -3.02
N TYR A 151 -10.30 -7.47 -4.16
CA TYR A 151 -9.38 -7.37 -5.29
C TYR A 151 -9.49 -6.03 -6.01
N GLU A 152 -8.33 -5.42 -6.25
CA GLU A 152 -8.17 -4.15 -6.96
C GLU A 152 -7.18 -4.32 -8.13
N VAL A 153 -7.50 -3.71 -9.27
CA VAL A 153 -6.51 -3.40 -10.31
C VAL A 153 -6.26 -1.90 -10.23
N TRP A 154 -5.09 -1.51 -9.71
CA TRP A 154 -4.73 -0.12 -9.54
C TRP A 154 -3.92 0.38 -10.73
N THR A 155 -4.39 1.47 -11.36
CA THR A 155 -3.79 1.97 -12.60
C THR A 155 -3.11 3.33 -12.48
N GLY A 156 -2.80 3.75 -11.27
CA GLY A 156 -2.33 5.10 -10.97
C GLY A 156 -3.42 5.95 -10.32
N GLU A 157 -3.01 7.13 -9.88
CA GLU A 157 -3.85 8.13 -9.23
C GLU A 157 -3.41 9.52 -9.72
N ASP A 158 -4.16 10.57 -9.36
CA ASP A 158 -3.79 11.94 -9.66
C ASP A 158 -2.34 12.28 -9.23
N SER A 159 -1.61 12.93 -10.12
CA SER A 159 -0.19 13.22 -9.90
C SER A 159 0.05 14.24 -8.78
N ALA A 160 -0.87 15.17 -8.54
CA ALA A 160 -0.76 16.10 -7.42
C ALA A 160 -0.88 15.35 -6.09
N LEU A 161 -1.85 14.43 -5.97
CA LEU A 161 -2.01 13.59 -4.78
C LEU A 161 -0.74 12.78 -4.48
N ILE A 162 -0.22 12.05 -5.48
CA ILE A 162 1.01 11.27 -5.34
C ILE A 162 2.20 12.15 -4.92
N ASN A 163 2.37 13.32 -5.53
CA ASN A 163 3.49 14.21 -5.23
C ASN A 163 3.38 14.81 -3.82
N ASN A 164 2.18 15.17 -3.38
CA ASN A 164 1.94 15.73 -2.06
C ASN A 164 2.18 14.68 -0.97
N ILE A 165 1.68 13.45 -1.15
CA ILE A 165 1.96 12.33 -0.24
C ILE A 165 3.45 12.00 -0.25
N ARG A 166 4.11 12.02 -1.41
CA ARG A 166 5.57 11.81 -1.50
C ARG A 166 6.33 12.87 -0.71
N PHE A 167 5.91 14.12 -0.77
CA PHE A 167 6.49 15.19 0.05
C PHE A 167 6.25 14.94 1.54
N ALA A 168 5.02 14.62 1.97
CA ALA A 168 4.71 14.29 3.36
C ALA A 168 5.53 13.11 3.90
N SER A 169 5.90 12.18 3.02
CA SER A 169 6.68 10.99 3.35
C SER A 169 8.03 11.30 4.03
N GLN A 170 8.59 12.49 3.89
CA GLN A 170 9.83 12.87 4.57
C GLN A 170 9.73 12.82 6.11
N ALA A 171 8.52 12.87 6.66
CA ALA A 171 8.29 12.85 8.11
C ALA A 171 8.08 11.44 8.70
N ARG A 172 7.98 10.38 7.87
CA ARG A 172 7.52 9.07 8.32
C ARG A 172 8.56 8.19 9.05
N ARG A 173 9.85 8.53 8.97
CA ARG A 173 10.95 7.69 9.49
C ARG A 173 11.22 7.86 10.99
N GLU A 174 11.19 9.09 11.48
CA GLU A 174 11.48 9.39 12.88
C GLU A 174 10.17 9.78 13.56
N SER A 175 9.77 9.05 14.59
CA SER A 175 8.54 9.39 15.30
C SER A 175 8.76 10.44 16.37
N ARG A 176 7.87 11.44 16.39
CA ARG A 176 7.77 12.49 17.42
C ARG A 176 6.46 12.36 18.19
N ALA A 177 5.92 11.14 18.29
CA ALA A 177 4.65 10.85 18.94
C ALA A 177 4.54 11.42 20.37
N ALA A 178 5.66 11.52 21.11
CA ALA A 178 5.69 12.13 22.44
C ALA A 178 5.23 13.60 22.47
N LEU A 179 5.28 14.31 21.34
CA LEU A 179 4.83 15.70 21.21
C LEU A 179 3.36 15.80 20.79
N PHE A 180 2.75 14.72 20.29
CA PHE A 180 1.45 14.79 19.62
C PHE A 180 0.34 15.29 20.55
N GLN A 181 0.29 14.81 21.79
CA GLN A 181 -0.70 15.28 22.76
C GLN A 181 -0.56 16.78 23.03
N THR A 182 0.67 17.28 23.25
CA THR A 182 0.91 18.72 23.41
C THR A 182 0.43 19.51 22.19
N VAL A 183 0.68 19.01 20.97
CA VAL A 183 0.19 19.64 19.73
C VAL A 183 -1.34 19.63 19.68
N LEU A 184 -1.96 18.50 20.01
CA LEU A 184 -3.41 18.33 20.02
C LEU A 184 -4.11 19.07 21.17
N GLU A 185 -3.43 19.52 22.21
CA GLU A 185 -4.07 20.39 23.22
C GLU A 185 -4.10 21.85 22.77
N ARG A 186 -3.20 22.23 21.86
CA ARG A 186 -2.97 23.62 21.45
C ARG A 186 -3.66 24.01 20.16
N PHE A 187 -3.92 23.05 19.28
CA PHE A 187 -4.40 23.36 17.95
C PHE A 187 -5.93 23.52 17.96
N PRO A 188 -6.52 24.43 17.18
CA PRO A 188 -7.95 24.37 16.89
C PRO A 188 -8.31 23.12 16.08
N GLU A 189 -9.60 22.93 15.84
CA GLU A 189 -10.14 21.84 14.99
C GLU A 189 -9.65 21.95 13.53
N GLU A 190 -9.48 23.18 13.05
CA GLU A 190 -8.99 23.52 11.72
C GLU A 190 -7.97 24.66 11.79
N LEU A 191 -6.86 24.53 11.04
CA LEU A 191 -5.86 25.59 10.86
C LEU A 191 -5.05 25.36 9.59
N SER A 192 -4.30 26.37 9.14
CA SER A 192 -3.33 26.18 8.06
C SER A 192 -2.01 25.60 8.57
N ILE A 193 -1.24 24.97 7.68
CA ILE A 193 0.12 24.49 7.99
C ILE A 193 1.00 25.63 8.53
N ALA A 194 0.93 26.83 7.94
CA ALA A 194 1.69 27.98 8.43
C ALA A 194 1.33 28.38 9.87
N HIS A 195 0.05 28.38 10.21
CA HIS A 195 -0.40 28.69 11.57
C HIS A 195 0.01 27.59 12.57
N ALA A 196 -0.09 26.32 12.16
CA ALA A 196 0.37 25.19 12.95
C ALA A 196 1.86 25.34 13.28
N GLU A 197 2.66 25.68 12.28
CA GLU A 197 4.10 25.82 12.46
C GLU A 197 4.51 27.03 13.28
N ALA A 198 3.86 28.16 13.09
CA ALA A 198 4.06 29.34 13.92
C ALA A 198 3.76 29.04 15.40
N THR A 199 2.70 28.27 15.67
CA THR A 199 2.31 27.85 17.02
C THR A 199 3.39 26.97 17.66
N LEU A 200 3.86 25.93 16.95
CA LEU A 200 4.93 25.06 17.45
C LEU A 200 6.26 25.80 17.62
N ALA A 201 6.59 26.71 16.70
CA ALA A 201 7.79 27.52 16.78
C ALA A 201 7.77 28.47 17.99
N ALA A 202 6.61 29.06 18.31
CA ALA A 202 6.43 29.89 19.51
C ALA A 202 6.68 29.09 20.81
N GLU A 203 6.37 27.79 20.81
CA GLU A 203 6.69 26.86 21.91
C GLU A 203 8.13 26.31 21.87
N ARG A 204 8.98 26.83 20.96
CA ARG A 204 10.37 26.40 20.76
C ARG A 204 10.51 24.92 20.37
N ILE A 205 9.48 24.35 19.74
CA ILE A 205 9.52 22.99 19.23
C ILE A 205 10.29 22.96 17.90
N ALA A 206 11.32 22.11 17.82
CA ALA A 206 12.16 22.01 16.64
C ALA A 206 11.45 21.28 15.49
N ARG A 207 11.75 21.70 14.25
CA ARG A 207 11.22 21.12 13.00
C ARG A 207 9.69 21.04 12.96
N PRO A 208 8.98 22.17 13.16
CA PRO A 208 7.52 22.18 13.28
C PRO A 208 6.83 21.58 12.05
N ARG A 209 7.34 21.84 10.84
CA ARG A 209 6.81 21.23 9.60
C ARG A 209 6.83 19.71 9.62
N HIS A 210 7.92 19.10 10.10
CA HIS A 210 8.00 17.64 10.18
C HIS A 210 6.96 17.05 11.14
N ILE A 211 6.61 17.76 12.22
CA ILE A 211 5.59 17.31 13.17
C ILE A 211 4.21 17.35 12.49
N VAL A 212 3.88 18.43 11.80
CA VAL A 212 2.62 18.55 11.06
C VAL A 212 2.50 17.46 9.99
N LEU A 213 3.57 17.22 9.23
CA LEU A 213 3.60 16.15 8.23
C LEU A 213 3.50 14.76 8.86
N GLU A 214 4.05 14.53 10.05
CA GLU A 214 3.91 13.25 10.76
C GLU A 214 2.47 13.04 11.27
N LEU A 215 1.82 14.10 11.74
CA LEU A 215 0.41 14.07 12.16
C LEU A 215 -0.51 13.76 10.98
N LEU A 216 -0.21 14.31 9.79
CA LEU A 216 -0.89 13.92 8.54
C LEU A 216 -0.62 12.44 8.20
N TRP A 217 0.64 12.00 8.30
CA TRP A 217 1.02 10.61 7.97
C TRP A 217 0.35 9.58 8.88
N THR A 218 0.08 9.93 10.13
CA THR A 218 -0.56 9.04 11.11
C THR A 218 -2.08 9.09 11.06
N GLY A 219 -2.66 9.87 10.15
CA GLY A 219 -4.11 10.11 10.10
C GLY A 219 -4.64 10.93 11.27
N THR A 220 -3.78 11.45 12.16
CA THR A 220 -4.21 12.32 13.28
C THR A 220 -4.74 13.65 12.75
N PHE A 221 -4.11 14.17 11.69
CA PHE A 221 -4.63 15.26 10.89
C PHE A 221 -4.98 14.77 9.48
N THR A 222 -5.93 15.45 8.85
CA THR A 222 -6.33 15.24 7.46
C THR A 222 -6.23 16.55 6.67
N ALA A 223 -6.06 16.46 5.36
CA ALA A 223 -6.03 17.59 4.44
C ALA A 223 -6.48 17.15 3.04
N ASP A 224 -6.98 18.08 2.23
CA ASP A 224 -7.18 17.83 0.80
C ASP A 224 -5.83 17.84 0.07
N LEU A 225 -5.26 16.64 -0.11
CA LEU A 225 -3.99 16.45 -0.80
C LEU A 225 -4.14 16.37 -2.33
N THR A 226 -5.34 16.58 -2.90
CA THR A 226 -5.54 16.64 -4.36
C THR A 226 -5.26 18.02 -4.96
N ARG A 227 -4.96 19.02 -4.11
CA ARG A 227 -4.68 20.41 -4.47
C ARG A 227 -3.24 20.78 -4.13
N PRO A 228 -2.72 21.96 -4.55
CA PRO A 228 -1.39 22.41 -4.14
C PRO A 228 -1.20 22.34 -2.62
N PHE A 229 -0.19 21.58 -2.19
CA PHE A 229 0.12 21.34 -0.78
C PHE A 229 1.22 22.28 -0.30
N GLY A 230 0.94 23.10 0.71
CA GLY A 230 1.88 24.08 1.24
C GLY A 230 1.33 24.87 2.42
N ASP A 231 1.93 26.03 2.67
CA ASP A 231 1.69 26.86 3.86
C ASP A 231 0.21 27.21 4.13
N ASN A 232 -0.58 27.39 3.06
CA ASN A 232 -2.00 27.74 3.15
C ASN A 232 -2.93 26.52 3.15
N THR A 233 -2.40 25.30 3.07
CA THR A 233 -3.22 24.09 3.16
C THR A 233 -3.85 24.03 4.54
N LEU A 234 -5.17 23.88 4.57
CA LEU A 234 -5.92 23.62 5.78
C LEU A 234 -5.75 22.16 6.19
N ILE A 235 -5.48 21.97 7.48
CA ILE A 235 -5.42 20.68 8.15
C ILE A 235 -6.52 20.63 9.19
N HIS A 236 -7.15 19.47 9.31
CA HIS A 236 -8.23 19.21 10.25
C HIS A 236 -7.83 18.08 11.17
N ARG A 237 -8.31 18.11 12.42
CA ARG A 237 -8.27 16.93 13.29
C ARG A 237 -9.14 15.84 12.70
N ALA A 238 -8.60 14.63 12.58
CA ALA A 238 -9.45 13.48 12.34
C ALA A 238 -10.39 13.31 13.55
N GLU A 239 -11.65 12.97 13.29
CA GLU A 239 -12.57 12.55 14.33
C GLU A 239 -12.02 11.27 14.98
N ALA A 240 -12.10 11.18 16.32
CA ALA A 240 -11.74 9.95 17.00
C ALA A 240 -12.74 8.85 16.60
N VAL A 241 -12.22 7.77 15.99
CA VAL A 241 -13.00 6.55 15.70
C VAL A 241 -13.31 5.80 16.98
#